data_AF-A0AAD2FFZ6-F1
#
_entry.id   AF-A0AAD2FFZ6-F1
#
_cell.length_a   1.000
_cell.length_b   1.000
_cell.length_c   1.000
_cell.angle_alpha   90.00
_cell.angle_beta   90.00
_cell.angle_gamma   90.00
#
_symmetry.space_group_name_H-M   'P 1'
#
loop_
_entity.id
_entity.type
_entity.pdbx_description
1 polymer ?
#
loop_
_entity_poly.entity_id
_entity_poly.type
_entity_poly.pdbx_seq_one_letter_code
_entity_poly.pdbx_strand_id
1 'polypeptide(L)'
;MSVIISFYERLSTFLYFYHPPSKMAAAIPVFTIYDAMILCQIPDTGNFQGQTDAQRMAEELFDNDFGTAMTKSIKQVNMDLATLASLTAVQGRIVSRPRAQDQIRAFVQWVRDEIRMGRNPAQHPFPAGDTSTLLQRLNFHQKYDVKDSKTLIDNTVPPKWSKEQQWKQWVKLLRDHLRAYIGVNGIPLVYVVRENAAQDPTPQDDFLDEYINMALLVGTAFIVDNKQVLALLNKFIMGCSEAEMVIQALNTTTDGRAAFFALKAFYEGEGIFAHDVMAAENIIATLFYAGEKRPAMYWQKFEQILNNANATMHHEYGRVMYTDVMKLRSLQQRIKADFLSQTKAAIEANMHAIPMTMTYDQAMRMYRSKVAEKFPPASAAAVAWGRHVREQNRNTRGCCTTNQCNC
;
A
#
# COMPACT_ATOMS: atom_id res chain seq x y z
N MET A 1 -54.87 61.27 4.83
CA MET A 1 -53.51 61.07 4.28
C MET A 1 -53.42 59.66 3.70
N SER A 2 -54.12 59.45 2.58
CA SER A 2 -54.30 58.17 1.90
C SER A 2 -53.70 58.21 0.50
N VAL A 3 -52.39 58.46 0.40
CA VAL A 3 -51.67 58.50 -0.87
C VAL A 3 -50.20 58.05 -0.70
N ILE A 4 -49.89 56.90 -0.09
CA ILE A 4 -48.53 56.30 -0.15
C ILE A 4 -48.57 54.75 -0.23
N ILE A 5 -49.63 54.14 -0.74
CA ILE A 5 -49.69 52.67 -0.93
C ILE A 5 -50.29 52.34 -2.30
N SER A 6 -49.70 52.88 -3.37
CA SER A 6 -50.05 52.47 -4.74
C SER A 6 -48.92 52.79 -5.73
N PHE A 7 -47.70 52.37 -5.39
CA PHE A 7 -46.59 52.44 -6.35
C PHE A 7 -45.70 51.18 -6.38
N TYR A 8 -45.89 50.23 -5.44
CA TYR A 8 -45.08 49.01 -5.38
C TYR A 8 -45.68 47.78 -6.09
N GLU A 9 -46.96 47.81 -6.50
CA GLU A 9 -47.61 46.68 -7.18
C GLU A 9 -47.67 46.78 -8.71
N ARG A 10 -47.02 47.77 -9.33
CA ARG A 10 -47.03 47.96 -10.80
C ARG A 10 -45.67 47.86 -11.49
N LEU A 11 -44.66 47.28 -10.84
CA LEU A 11 -43.36 46.95 -11.46
C LEU A 11 -43.05 45.44 -11.49
N SER A 12 -44.02 44.57 -11.22
CA SER A 12 -43.84 43.10 -11.21
C SER A 12 -44.55 42.39 -12.37
N THR A 13 -44.62 43.02 -13.55
CA THR A 13 -45.26 42.36 -14.73
C THR A 13 -44.68 42.79 -16.07
N PHE A 14 -43.38 43.11 -16.13
CA PHE A 14 -42.68 43.34 -17.40
C PHE A 14 -41.19 42.95 -17.31
N LEU A 15 -40.93 41.70 -16.90
CA LEU A 15 -39.68 41.00 -17.22
C LEU A 15 -40.03 39.78 -18.04
N TYR A 16 -40.37 40.03 -19.31
CA TYR A 16 -40.38 38.98 -20.32
C TYR A 16 -38.98 38.38 -20.39
N PHE A 17 -38.92 37.08 -20.15
CA PHE A 17 -37.78 36.20 -20.34
C PHE A 17 -37.16 36.41 -21.73
N TYR A 18 -36.07 37.17 -21.81
CA TYR A 18 -35.06 36.94 -22.83
C TYR A 18 -34.07 35.94 -22.26
N HIS A 19 -34.43 34.65 -22.28
CA HIS A 19 -33.42 33.61 -22.19
C HIS A 19 -32.61 33.68 -23.49
N PRO A 20 -31.30 33.99 -23.44
CA PRO A 20 -30.48 33.74 -24.61
C PRO A 20 -30.66 32.26 -24.98
N PRO A 21 -30.76 31.91 -26.28
CA PRO A 21 -30.79 30.51 -26.66
C PRO A 21 -29.59 29.85 -25.98
N SER A 22 -29.87 28.83 -25.17
CA SER A 22 -28.86 27.93 -24.65
C SER A 22 -27.96 27.64 -25.84
N LYS A 23 -26.68 28.02 -25.74
CA LYS A 23 -25.68 27.55 -26.67
C LYS A 23 -25.82 26.04 -26.61
N MET A 24 -26.43 25.43 -27.64
CA MET A 24 -26.49 23.99 -27.73
C MET A 24 -25.05 23.55 -27.61
N ALA A 25 -24.72 22.88 -26.50
CA ALA A 25 -23.41 22.28 -26.35
C ALA A 25 -23.21 21.44 -27.61
N ALA A 26 -22.18 21.74 -28.39
CA ALA A 26 -21.87 20.98 -29.58
C ALA A 26 -21.87 19.50 -29.19
N ALA A 27 -22.62 18.68 -29.92
CA ALA A 27 -22.68 17.25 -29.65
C ALA A 27 -21.24 16.71 -29.60
N ILE A 28 -20.90 16.00 -28.53
CA ILE A 28 -19.58 15.39 -28.38
C ILE A 28 -19.38 14.48 -29.61
N PRO A 29 -18.30 14.66 -30.38
CA PRO A 29 -18.06 13.83 -31.56
C PRO A 29 -17.97 12.36 -31.12
N VAL A 30 -18.68 11.49 -31.84
CA VAL A 30 -18.67 10.04 -31.62
C VAL A 30 -17.81 9.42 -32.72
N PHE A 31 -16.70 8.84 -32.33
CA PHE A 31 -15.78 8.13 -33.22
C PHE A 31 -16.13 6.65 -33.29
N THR A 32 -16.09 6.09 -34.48
CA THR A 32 -16.35 4.67 -34.76
C THR A 32 -15.05 3.93 -35.09
N ILE A 33 -15.08 2.60 -35.11
CA ILE A 33 -13.94 1.80 -35.60
C ILE A 33 -13.71 2.07 -37.08
N TYR A 34 -14.78 2.29 -37.85
CA TYR A 34 -14.69 2.69 -39.24
C TYR A 34 -13.84 3.97 -39.42
N ASP A 35 -14.08 5.02 -38.63
CA ASP A 35 -13.28 6.24 -38.67
C ASP A 35 -11.79 5.95 -38.38
N ALA A 36 -11.52 5.05 -37.43
CA ALA A 36 -10.17 4.62 -37.11
C ALA A 36 -9.51 3.82 -38.25
N MET A 37 -10.26 3.00 -38.99
CA MET A 37 -9.75 2.27 -40.15
C MET A 37 -9.33 3.22 -41.29
N ILE A 38 -10.09 4.30 -41.51
CA ILE A 38 -9.68 5.36 -42.45
C ILE A 38 -8.36 5.99 -42.01
N LEU A 39 -8.20 6.29 -40.71
CA LEU A 39 -6.96 6.81 -40.15
C LEU A 39 -5.79 5.81 -40.24
N CYS A 40 -6.08 4.51 -40.29
CA CYS A 40 -5.12 3.44 -40.59
C CYS A 40 -4.77 3.31 -42.08
N GLN A 41 -5.17 4.29 -42.91
CA GLN A 41 -4.92 4.32 -44.36
C GLN A 41 -5.59 3.16 -45.12
N ILE A 42 -6.69 2.64 -44.60
CA ILE A 42 -7.53 1.71 -45.34
C ILE A 42 -8.39 2.51 -46.32
N PRO A 43 -8.46 2.11 -47.61
CA PRO A 43 -9.25 2.84 -48.59
C PRO A 43 -10.72 2.94 -48.20
N ASP A 44 -11.26 4.15 -48.28
CA ASP A 44 -12.71 4.38 -48.14
C ASP A 44 -13.39 4.40 -49.52
N THR A 45 -12.97 3.47 -50.38
CA THR A 45 -13.52 3.28 -51.72
C THR A 45 -14.36 2.01 -51.73
N GLY A 46 -15.52 2.06 -52.38
CA GLY A 46 -16.41 0.90 -52.48
C GLY A 46 -15.70 -0.31 -53.11
N ASN A 47 -15.83 -1.48 -52.47
CA ASN A 47 -15.20 -2.72 -52.92
C ASN A 47 -16.22 -3.84 -53.11
N PHE A 48 -17.01 -4.17 -52.09
CA PHE A 48 -17.86 -5.35 -52.10
C PHE A 48 -19.21 -5.08 -51.46
N GLN A 49 -20.29 -5.54 -52.11
CA GLN A 49 -21.68 -5.40 -51.64
C GLN A 49 -22.08 -3.96 -51.23
N GLY A 50 -21.48 -2.95 -51.85
CA GLY A 50 -21.75 -1.54 -51.54
C GLY A 50 -21.00 -1.00 -50.32
N GLN A 51 -20.18 -1.80 -49.65
CA GLN A 51 -19.30 -1.38 -48.55
C GLN A 51 -17.92 -0.95 -49.06
N THR A 52 -17.29 -0.02 -48.34
CA THR A 52 -15.87 0.32 -48.55
C THR A 52 -14.95 -0.66 -47.82
N ASP A 53 -13.66 -0.70 -48.20
CA ASP A 53 -12.68 -1.56 -47.51
C ASP A 53 -12.61 -1.24 -46.02
N ALA A 54 -12.67 0.04 -45.66
CA ALA A 54 -12.63 0.49 -44.27
C ALA A 54 -13.88 0.04 -43.48
N GLN A 55 -15.09 0.13 -44.06
CA GLN A 55 -16.32 -0.34 -43.42
C GLN A 55 -16.26 -1.84 -43.18
N ARG A 56 -15.90 -2.59 -44.21
CA ARG A 56 -15.82 -4.04 -44.14
C ARG A 56 -14.74 -4.52 -43.18
N MET A 57 -13.58 -3.86 -43.13
CA MET A 57 -12.57 -4.18 -42.11
C MET A 57 -13.07 -3.89 -40.69
N ALA A 58 -13.74 -2.76 -40.46
CA ALA A 58 -14.27 -2.45 -39.14
C ALA A 58 -15.28 -3.50 -38.65
N GLU A 59 -16.14 -3.98 -39.55
CA GLU A 59 -17.11 -5.05 -39.27
C GLU A 59 -16.44 -6.42 -39.13
N GLU A 60 -15.64 -6.89 -40.09
CA GLU A 60 -15.08 -8.25 -40.04
C GLU A 60 -13.98 -8.43 -38.99
N LEU A 61 -13.17 -7.40 -38.71
CA LEU A 61 -12.12 -7.51 -37.70
C LEU A 61 -12.65 -7.27 -36.29
N PHE A 62 -13.64 -6.41 -36.11
CA PHE A 62 -14.00 -5.92 -34.78
C PHE A 62 -15.50 -5.85 -34.52
N ASP A 63 -16.36 -6.33 -35.42
CA ASP A 63 -17.83 -6.21 -35.32
C ASP A 63 -18.30 -4.75 -35.14
N ASN A 64 -17.46 -3.79 -35.57
CA ASN A 64 -17.60 -2.36 -35.27
C ASN A 64 -17.76 -2.03 -33.76
N ASP A 65 -17.21 -2.88 -32.89
CA ASP A 65 -17.25 -2.77 -31.43
C ASP A 65 -15.85 -2.67 -30.80
N PHE A 66 -15.66 -1.64 -29.96
CA PHE A 66 -14.39 -1.42 -29.26
C PHE A 66 -14.10 -2.52 -28.23
N GLY A 67 -15.12 -3.20 -27.70
CA GLY A 67 -14.96 -4.36 -26.81
C GLY A 67 -14.31 -5.57 -27.52
N THR A 68 -14.67 -5.81 -28.79
CA THR A 68 -14.00 -6.81 -29.63
C THR A 68 -12.53 -6.43 -29.84
N ALA A 69 -12.23 -5.17 -30.14
CA ALA A 69 -10.84 -4.71 -30.28
C ALA A 69 -10.01 -4.87 -28.98
N MET A 70 -10.62 -4.69 -27.80
CA MET A 70 -9.98 -4.95 -26.51
C MET A 70 -9.55 -6.41 -26.35
N THR A 71 -10.48 -7.33 -26.59
CA THR A 71 -10.35 -8.76 -26.26
C THR A 71 -9.62 -9.57 -27.33
N LYS A 72 -9.67 -9.13 -28.59
CA LYS A 72 -9.11 -9.87 -29.72
C LYS A 72 -7.58 -9.88 -29.69
N SER A 73 -6.97 -11.06 -29.73
CA SER A 73 -5.51 -11.19 -29.72
C SER A 73 -4.90 -10.65 -31.03
N ILE A 74 -3.67 -10.12 -30.98
CA ILE A 74 -2.98 -9.64 -32.19
C ILE A 74 -2.75 -10.78 -33.20
N LYS A 75 -2.58 -12.01 -32.72
CA LYS A 75 -2.50 -13.19 -33.59
C LYS A 75 -3.80 -13.38 -34.37
N GLN A 76 -4.95 -13.24 -33.71
CA GLN A 76 -6.25 -13.32 -34.38
C GLN A 76 -6.43 -12.20 -35.40
N VAL A 77 -6.10 -10.96 -35.04
CA VAL A 77 -6.14 -9.82 -35.97
C VAL A 77 -5.29 -10.10 -37.22
N ASN A 78 -4.07 -10.63 -37.05
CA ASN A 78 -3.21 -10.98 -38.18
C ASN A 78 -3.78 -12.13 -39.04
N MET A 79 -4.41 -13.13 -38.41
CA MET A 79 -5.08 -14.22 -39.14
C MET A 79 -6.26 -13.71 -39.96
N ASP A 80 -7.07 -12.81 -39.41
CA ASP A 80 -8.24 -12.26 -40.12
C ASP A 80 -7.81 -11.37 -41.28
N LEU A 81 -6.76 -10.56 -41.09
CA LEU A 81 -6.13 -9.79 -42.18
C LEU A 81 -5.60 -10.71 -43.29
N ALA A 82 -5.01 -11.85 -42.93
CA ALA A 82 -4.54 -12.83 -43.90
C ALA A 82 -5.72 -13.50 -44.64
N THR A 83 -6.80 -13.81 -43.93
CA THR A 83 -8.04 -14.33 -44.53
C THR A 83 -8.60 -13.35 -45.56
N LEU A 84 -8.75 -12.06 -45.21
CA LEU A 84 -9.21 -11.02 -46.13
C LEU A 84 -8.32 -10.85 -47.37
N ALA A 85 -7.00 -10.98 -47.19
CA ALA A 85 -6.04 -10.91 -48.29
C ALA A 85 -6.09 -12.14 -49.21
N SER A 86 -6.54 -13.30 -48.69
CA SER A 86 -6.64 -14.56 -49.45
C SER A 86 -7.90 -14.69 -50.31
N LEU A 87 -8.92 -13.85 -50.07
CA LEU A 87 -10.17 -13.86 -50.84
C LEU A 87 -9.94 -13.57 -52.33
N THR A 88 -10.89 -13.95 -53.18
CA THR A 88 -10.87 -13.57 -54.60
C THR A 88 -11.36 -12.14 -54.81
N ALA A 89 -11.06 -11.53 -55.96
CA ALA A 89 -11.55 -10.18 -56.29
C ALA A 89 -13.09 -10.10 -56.26
N VAL A 90 -13.79 -11.16 -56.71
CA VAL A 90 -15.26 -11.24 -56.70
C VAL A 90 -15.81 -11.31 -55.27
N GLN A 91 -15.06 -11.88 -54.34
CA GLN A 91 -15.39 -11.93 -52.91
C GLN A 91 -14.93 -10.68 -52.15
N GLY A 92 -14.45 -9.65 -52.86
CA GLY A 92 -14.01 -8.39 -52.26
C GLY A 92 -12.69 -8.47 -51.52
N ARG A 93 -11.68 -9.15 -52.08
CA ARG A 93 -10.32 -9.21 -51.52
C ARG A 93 -9.84 -7.84 -51.03
N ILE A 94 -9.33 -7.79 -49.80
CA ILE A 94 -8.71 -6.59 -49.23
C ILE A 94 -7.25 -6.86 -48.90
N VAL A 95 -6.34 -6.11 -49.52
CA VAL A 95 -4.90 -6.23 -49.29
C VAL A 95 -4.39 -4.97 -48.60
N SER A 96 -4.22 -5.04 -47.28
CA SER A 96 -3.62 -3.98 -46.48
C SER A 96 -2.11 -3.90 -46.69
N ARG A 97 -1.56 -2.69 -46.84
CA ARG A 97 -0.10 -2.46 -46.86
C ARG A 97 0.50 -2.74 -45.47
N PRO A 98 1.80 -3.09 -45.35
CA PRO A 98 2.44 -3.33 -44.05
C PRO A 98 2.26 -2.17 -43.05
N ARG A 99 2.39 -0.93 -43.52
CA ARG A 99 2.15 0.27 -42.69
C ARG A 99 0.72 0.33 -42.14
N ALA A 100 -0.28 -0.03 -42.94
CA ALA A 100 -1.67 -0.04 -42.49
C ALA A 100 -1.90 -1.15 -41.45
N GLN A 101 -1.26 -2.32 -41.61
CA GLN A 101 -1.30 -3.38 -40.59
C GLN A 101 -0.65 -2.96 -39.28
N ASP A 102 0.44 -2.19 -39.34
CA ASP A 102 1.08 -1.59 -38.16
C ASP A 102 0.16 -0.59 -37.46
N GLN A 103 -0.56 0.25 -38.22
CA GLN A 103 -1.53 1.18 -37.68
C GLN A 103 -2.74 0.48 -37.07
N ILE A 104 -3.24 -0.60 -37.65
CA ILE A 104 -4.32 -1.43 -37.07
C ILE A 104 -3.86 -2.05 -35.75
N ARG A 105 -2.62 -2.54 -35.67
CA ARG A 105 -2.05 -3.07 -34.43
C ARG A 105 -1.90 -1.99 -33.35
N ALA A 106 -1.47 -0.80 -33.75
CA ALA A 106 -1.41 0.36 -32.87
C ALA A 106 -2.81 0.79 -32.39
N PHE A 107 -3.82 0.75 -33.27
CA PHE A 107 -5.21 1.02 -32.92
C PHE A 107 -5.73 0.05 -31.84
N VAL A 108 -5.48 -1.25 -32.00
CA VAL A 108 -5.84 -2.25 -30.98
C VAL A 108 -5.18 -1.93 -29.63
N GLN A 109 -3.90 -1.53 -29.63
CA GLN A 109 -3.22 -1.13 -28.40
C GLN A 109 -3.81 0.14 -27.79
N TRP A 110 -4.15 1.14 -28.61
CA TRP A 110 -4.77 2.37 -28.14
C TRP A 110 -6.16 2.12 -27.52
N VAL A 111 -7.00 1.31 -28.16
CA VAL A 111 -8.31 0.92 -27.60
C VAL A 111 -8.15 0.27 -26.22
N ARG A 112 -7.17 -0.63 -26.09
CA ARG A 112 -6.85 -1.26 -24.81
C ARG A 112 -6.44 -0.24 -23.76
N ASP A 113 -5.58 0.70 -24.12
CA ASP A 113 -5.10 1.74 -23.20
C ASP A 113 -6.27 2.61 -22.71
N GLU A 114 -7.13 3.09 -23.62
CA GLU A 114 -8.33 3.86 -23.28
C GLU A 114 -9.23 3.09 -22.29
N ILE A 115 -9.56 1.83 -22.60
CA ILE A 115 -10.44 1.01 -21.75
C ILE A 115 -9.79 0.71 -20.39
N ARG A 116 -8.48 0.43 -20.35
CA ARG A 116 -7.74 0.19 -19.10
C ARG A 116 -7.75 1.41 -18.19
N MET A 117 -7.71 2.61 -18.78
CA MET A 117 -7.79 3.88 -18.07
C MET A 117 -9.24 4.31 -17.77
N GLY A 118 -10.23 3.46 -18.07
CA GLY A 118 -11.64 3.76 -17.84
C GLY A 118 -12.24 4.81 -18.77
N ARG A 119 -11.57 5.11 -19.89
CA ARG A 119 -12.04 6.06 -20.91
C ARG A 119 -12.82 5.33 -21.98
N ASN A 120 -13.75 6.05 -22.61
CA ASN A 120 -14.52 5.53 -23.73
C ASN A 120 -13.77 5.85 -25.05
N PRO A 121 -13.30 4.83 -25.81
CA PRO A 121 -12.63 5.06 -27.10
C PRO A 121 -13.50 5.83 -28.10
N ALA A 122 -14.83 5.72 -28.02
CA ALA A 122 -15.72 6.44 -28.93
C ALA A 122 -15.72 7.96 -28.73
N GLN A 123 -15.12 8.48 -27.64
CA GLN A 123 -15.06 9.91 -27.34
C GLN A 123 -13.73 10.56 -27.76
N HIS A 124 -12.75 9.78 -28.21
CA HIS A 124 -11.43 10.26 -28.57
C HIS A 124 -11.02 9.74 -29.95
N PRO A 125 -10.43 10.57 -30.83
CA PRO A 125 -9.96 10.09 -32.12
C PRO A 125 -8.73 9.20 -31.94
N PHE A 126 -8.62 8.15 -32.75
CA PHE A 126 -7.43 7.32 -32.79
C PHE A 126 -6.20 8.15 -33.22
N PRO A 127 -5.14 8.26 -32.39
CA PRO A 127 -3.96 9.04 -32.73
C PRO A 127 -3.02 8.24 -33.65
N ALA A 128 -3.38 8.15 -34.94
CA ALA A 128 -2.59 7.39 -35.92
C ALA A 128 -1.12 7.89 -36.05
N GLY A 129 -0.82 9.11 -35.62
CA GLY A 129 0.56 9.65 -35.53
C GLY A 129 1.44 8.91 -34.53
N ASP A 130 0.86 8.36 -33.46
CA ASP A 130 1.58 7.73 -32.33
C ASP A 130 1.81 6.22 -32.53
N THR A 131 1.72 5.75 -33.78
CA THR A 131 1.82 4.33 -34.13
C THR A 131 3.08 3.68 -33.57
N SER A 132 4.24 4.33 -33.63
CA SER A 132 5.50 3.78 -33.12
C SER A 132 5.45 3.54 -31.61
N THR A 133 4.98 4.54 -30.84
CA THR A 133 4.85 4.46 -29.38
C THR A 133 3.87 3.37 -28.97
N LEU A 134 2.72 3.29 -29.65
CA LEU A 134 1.71 2.27 -29.40
C LEU A 134 2.23 0.86 -29.73
N LEU A 135 2.96 0.67 -30.82
CA LEU A 135 3.58 -0.62 -31.13
C LEU A 135 4.67 -1.01 -30.12
N GLN A 136 5.44 -0.04 -29.60
CA GLN A 136 6.38 -0.31 -28.52
C GLN A 136 5.64 -0.80 -27.28
N ARG A 137 4.58 -0.11 -26.83
CA ARG A 137 3.74 -0.54 -25.71
C ARG A 137 3.15 -1.93 -25.92
N LEU A 138 2.65 -2.21 -27.13
CA LEU A 138 2.12 -3.52 -27.49
C LEU A 138 3.17 -4.63 -27.32
N ASN A 139 4.40 -4.39 -27.78
CA ASN A 139 5.51 -5.32 -27.64
C ASN A 139 5.93 -5.50 -26.17
N PHE A 140 5.92 -4.42 -25.38
CA PHE A 140 6.18 -4.49 -23.95
C PHE A 140 5.15 -5.36 -23.23
N HIS A 141 3.85 -5.17 -23.51
CA HIS A 141 2.81 -6.03 -22.96
C HIS A 141 2.99 -7.50 -23.33
N GLN A 142 3.30 -7.82 -24.60
CA GLN A 142 3.50 -9.21 -25.01
C GLN A 142 4.70 -9.87 -24.31
N LYS A 143 5.78 -9.13 -24.07
CA LYS A 143 6.95 -9.66 -23.35
C LYS A 143 6.65 -9.90 -21.87
N TYR A 144 6.01 -8.91 -21.23
CA TYR A 144 5.57 -9.01 -19.85
C TYR A 144 4.60 -10.17 -19.65
N ASP A 145 3.64 -10.38 -20.55
CA ASP A 145 2.58 -11.37 -20.38
C ASP A 145 3.07 -12.83 -20.53
N VAL A 146 4.03 -13.10 -21.43
CA VAL A 146 4.37 -14.48 -21.85
C VAL A 146 5.57 -15.11 -21.13
N LYS A 147 6.61 -14.34 -20.77
CA LYS A 147 7.87 -14.91 -20.23
C LYS A 147 8.38 -14.20 -18.99
N ASP A 148 8.31 -12.88 -18.96
CA ASP A 148 8.93 -12.11 -17.88
C ASP A 148 8.02 -12.08 -16.65
N SER A 149 6.69 -12.08 -16.79
CA SER A 149 5.76 -12.14 -15.64
C SER A 149 6.05 -13.32 -14.73
N LYS A 150 6.22 -14.54 -15.27
CA LYS A 150 6.40 -15.73 -14.44
C LYS A 150 7.68 -15.67 -13.61
N THR A 151 8.80 -15.25 -14.20
CA THR A 151 10.07 -15.11 -13.48
C THR A 151 10.03 -13.97 -12.47
N LEU A 152 9.42 -12.82 -12.82
CA LEU A 152 9.20 -11.72 -11.87
C LEU A 152 8.28 -12.14 -10.71
N ILE A 153 7.19 -12.86 -10.98
CA ILE A 153 6.27 -13.37 -9.96
C ILE A 153 7.01 -14.32 -9.03
N ASP A 154 7.79 -15.26 -9.55
CA ASP A 154 8.56 -16.22 -8.77
C ASP A 154 9.64 -15.53 -7.89
N ASN A 155 10.24 -14.45 -8.39
CA ASN A 155 11.26 -13.67 -7.66
C ASN A 155 10.67 -12.70 -6.63
N THR A 156 9.38 -12.37 -6.72
CA THR A 156 8.72 -11.39 -5.84
C THR A 156 7.80 -12.05 -4.81
N VAL A 157 7.76 -13.38 -4.74
CA VAL A 157 6.89 -14.09 -3.80
C VAL A 157 7.18 -13.65 -2.37
N PRO A 158 6.22 -13.02 -1.67
CA PRO A 158 6.41 -12.62 -0.29
C PRO A 158 6.48 -13.87 0.59
N PRO A 159 7.24 -13.83 1.69
CA PRO A 159 7.20 -14.90 2.67
C PRO A 159 5.78 -14.98 3.27
N LYS A 160 5.42 -16.16 3.79
CA LYS A 160 4.20 -16.27 4.59
C LYS A 160 4.28 -15.29 5.76
N TRP A 161 3.17 -14.61 6.01
CA TRP A 161 3.05 -13.64 7.10
C TRP A 161 3.19 -14.34 8.45
N SER A 162 3.98 -13.75 9.34
CA SER A 162 4.13 -14.18 10.72
C SER A 162 4.31 -12.98 11.65
N LYS A 163 4.07 -13.17 12.94
CA LYS A 163 4.18 -12.10 13.96
C LYS A 163 5.60 -11.54 14.11
N GLU A 164 6.61 -12.30 13.70
CA GLU A 164 8.02 -11.90 13.78
C GLU A 164 8.42 -10.93 12.67
N GLN A 165 7.61 -10.83 11.61
CA GLN A 165 7.88 -9.97 10.46
C GLN A 165 7.37 -8.55 10.70
N GLN A 166 8.13 -7.56 10.23
CA GLN A 166 7.67 -6.18 10.24
C GLN A 166 6.62 -5.97 9.14
N TRP A 167 5.40 -5.63 9.55
CA TRP A 167 4.26 -5.42 8.64
C TRP A 167 4.58 -4.52 7.46
N LYS A 168 5.22 -3.36 7.70
CA LYS A 168 5.59 -2.40 6.64
C LYS A 168 6.49 -3.01 5.56
N GLN A 169 7.43 -3.88 5.95
CA GLN A 169 8.32 -4.55 5.01
C GLN A 169 7.57 -5.63 4.23
N TRP A 170 6.74 -6.41 4.93
CA TRP A 170 5.96 -7.47 4.30
C TRP A 170 4.93 -6.94 3.30
N VAL A 171 4.21 -5.86 3.63
CA VAL A 171 3.26 -5.21 2.70
C VAL A 171 3.97 -4.68 1.48
N LYS A 172 5.19 -4.14 1.62
CA LYS A 172 5.98 -3.71 0.46
C LYS A 172 6.25 -4.89 -0.48
N LEU A 173 6.71 -6.03 0.05
CA LEU A 173 6.94 -7.24 -0.75
C LEU A 173 5.65 -7.75 -1.40
N LEU A 174 4.53 -7.72 -0.67
CA LEU A 174 3.23 -8.07 -1.24
C LEU A 174 2.83 -7.14 -2.39
N ARG A 175 3.00 -5.82 -2.24
CA ARG A 175 2.72 -4.85 -3.33
C ARG A 175 3.62 -5.07 -4.54
N ASP A 176 4.89 -5.35 -4.32
CA ASP A 176 5.85 -5.68 -5.38
C ASP A 176 5.40 -6.96 -6.13
N HIS A 177 4.93 -7.97 -5.39
CA HIS A 177 4.35 -9.19 -5.97
C HIS A 177 3.08 -8.95 -6.78
N LEU A 178 2.16 -8.13 -6.26
CA LEU A 178 0.94 -7.75 -6.96
C LEU A 178 1.23 -6.88 -8.20
N ARG A 179 2.33 -6.13 -8.23
CA ARG A 179 2.79 -5.38 -9.42
C ARG A 179 3.37 -6.31 -10.49
N ALA A 180 3.98 -7.43 -10.10
CA ALA A 180 4.46 -8.44 -11.03
C ALA A 180 3.32 -9.27 -11.64
N TYR A 181 2.18 -9.36 -10.95
CA TYR A 181 1.03 -10.16 -11.39
C TYR A 181 0.10 -9.36 -12.31
N ILE A 182 0.00 -9.77 -13.57
CA ILE A 182 -0.88 -9.13 -14.57
C ILE A 182 -2.32 -9.66 -14.42
N GLY A 183 -3.27 -8.75 -14.25
CA GLY A 183 -4.71 -9.05 -14.17
C GLY A 183 -5.37 -9.23 -15.54
N VAL A 184 -6.69 -9.47 -15.54
CA VAL A 184 -7.47 -9.86 -16.74
C VAL A 184 -7.30 -8.89 -17.91
N ASN A 185 -7.29 -7.59 -17.64
CA ASN A 185 -7.20 -6.56 -18.67
C ASN A 185 -5.75 -6.13 -19.02
N GLY A 186 -4.74 -6.83 -18.50
CA GLY A 186 -3.34 -6.44 -18.68
C GLY A 186 -2.87 -5.34 -17.72
N ILE A 187 -3.63 -5.08 -16.65
CA ILE A 187 -3.29 -4.12 -15.59
C ILE A 187 -2.72 -4.90 -14.40
N PRO A 188 -1.59 -4.50 -13.81
CA PRO A 188 -1.02 -5.18 -12.65
C PRO A 188 -1.95 -5.17 -11.42
N LEU A 189 -2.18 -6.31 -10.76
CA LEU A 189 -3.16 -6.47 -9.67
C LEU A 189 -3.00 -5.48 -8.50
N VAL A 190 -1.84 -4.83 -8.36
CA VAL A 190 -1.60 -3.78 -7.36
C VAL A 190 -2.62 -2.63 -7.43
N TYR A 191 -3.25 -2.38 -8.58
CA TYR A 191 -4.30 -1.36 -8.71
C TYR A 191 -5.49 -1.61 -7.77
N VAL A 192 -5.82 -2.88 -7.50
CA VAL A 192 -6.91 -3.26 -6.58
C VAL A 192 -6.65 -2.75 -5.17
N VAL A 193 -5.39 -2.71 -4.74
CA VAL A 193 -4.95 -2.30 -3.39
C VAL A 193 -4.37 -0.88 -3.35
N ARG A 194 -4.61 -0.07 -4.40
CA ARG A 194 -4.18 1.33 -4.42
C ARG A 194 -4.94 2.14 -3.37
N GLU A 195 -4.27 3.10 -2.73
CA GLU A 195 -4.85 3.85 -1.62
C GLU A 195 -5.98 4.76 -2.08
N ASN A 196 -5.73 5.54 -3.13
CA ASN A 196 -6.70 6.47 -3.69
C ASN A 196 -7.71 5.74 -4.56
N ALA A 197 -8.99 5.79 -4.20
CA ALA A 197 -10.05 5.18 -5.00
C ALA A 197 -10.28 5.95 -6.32
N ALA A 198 -10.12 7.28 -6.29
CA ALA A 198 -10.25 8.14 -7.46
C ALA A 198 -9.12 7.90 -8.49
N GLN A 199 -9.43 8.12 -9.75
CA GLN A 199 -8.44 8.10 -10.83
C GLN A 199 -7.50 9.29 -10.71
N ASP A 200 -6.21 9.07 -10.93
CA ASP A 200 -5.20 10.14 -10.94
C ASP A 200 -4.60 10.28 -12.34
N PRO A 201 -4.95 11.36 -13.09
CA PRO A 201 -4.48 11.59 -14.45
C PRO A 201 -3.07 12.18 -14.51
N THR A 202 -2.35 12.27 -13.39
CA THR A 202 -0.97 12.77 -13.36
C THR A 202 -0.08 11.88 -14.22
N PRO A 203 0.62 12.43 -15.23
CA PRO A 203 1.51 11.66 -16.09
C PRO A 203 2.57 10.90 -15.28
N GLN A 204 2.82 9.65 -15.67
CA GLN A 204 3.81 8.77 -15.05
C GLN A 204 4.92 8.44 -16.05
N ASP A 205 6.12 8.19 -15.54
CA ASP A 205 7.25 7.74 -16.37
C ASP A 205 7.04 6.32 -16.90
N ASP A 206 6.43 5.45 -16.08
CA ASP A 206 6.04 4.09 -16.44
C ASP A 206 4.55 4.06 -16.81
N PHE A 207 4.24 3.60 -18.03
CA PHE A 207 2.87 3.45 -18.51
C PHE A 207 2.06 2.44 -17.67
N LEU A 208 2.71 1.48 -16.99
CA LEU A 208 2.02 0.58 -16.07
C LEU A 208 1.51 1.33 -14.83
N ASP A 209 2.27 2.30 -14.33
CA ASP A 209 1.84 3.14 -13.21
C ASP A 209 0.68 4.05 -13.63
N GLU A 210 0.68 4.54 -14.88
CA GLU A 210 -0.46 5.26 -15.46
C GLU A 210 -1.74 4.40 -15.43
N TYR A 211 -1.66 3.12 -15.84
CA TYR A 211 -2.81 2.21 -15.76
C TYR A 211 -3.24 1.92 -14.33
N ILE A 212 -2.30 1.69 -13.42
CA ILE A 212 -2.61 1.44 -11.99
C ILE A 212 -3.38 2.62 -11.40
N ASN A 213 -2.97 3.85 -11.70
CA ASN A 213 -3.56 5.08 -11.17
C ASN A 213 -4.88 5.45 -11.85
N MET A 214 -5.07 5.09 -13.11
CA MET A 214 -6.28 5.38 -13.87
C MET A 214 -7.31 4.24 -13.91
N ALA A 215 -6.96 3.02 -13.50
CA ALA A 215 -7.87 1.87 -13.54
C ALA A 215 -9.18 2.14 -12.76
N LEU A 216 -10.29 1.62 -13.26
CA LEU A 216 -11.56 1.66 -12.55
C LEU A 216 -11.61 0.54 -11.51
N LEU A 217 -12.07 0.86 -10.30
CA LEU A 217 -12.30 -0.13 -9.23
C LEU A 217 -13.73 -0.70 -9.30
N VAL A 218 -14.24 -0.87 -10.52
CA VAL A 218 -15.58 -1.39 -10.84
C VAL A 218 -15.52 -2.16 -12.17
N GLY A 219 -16.56 -2.94 -12.45
CA GLY A 219 -16.67 -3.71 -13.69
C GLY A 219 -16.16 -5.14 -13.57
N THR A 220 -16.33 -5.91 -14.64
CA THR A 220 -16.07 -7.36 -14.66
C THR A 220 -14.61 -7.70 -14.43
N ALA A 221 -13.68 -6.96 -15.04
CA ALA A 221 -12.25 -7.14 -14.83
C ALA A 221 -11.85 -6.91 -13.37
N PHE A 222 -12.33 -5.81 -12.77
CA PHE A 222 -12.10 -5.55 -11.35
C PHE A 222 -12.64 -6.66 -10.44
N ILE A 223 -13.85 -7.18 -10.70
CA ILE A 223 -14.41 -8.27 -9.88
C ILE A 223 -13.51 -9.51 -9.90
N VAL A 224 -13.00 -9.89 -11.08
CA VAL A 224 -12.11 -11.06 -11.22
C VAL A 224 -10.77 -10.81 -10.52
N ASP A 225 -10.14 -9.67 -10.80
CA ASP A 225 -8.85 -9.28 -10.22
C ASP A 225 -8.96 -9.14 -8.68
N ASN A 226 -10.05 -8.56 -8.18
CA ASN A 226 -10.31 -8.39 -6.74
C ASN A 226 -10.43 -9.74 -6.02
N LYS A 227 -11.13 -10.69 -6.63
CA LYS A 227 -11.21 -12.07 -6.13
C LYS A 227 -9.84 -12.75 -6.13
N GLN A 228 -9.02 -12.49 -7.15
CA GLN A 228 -7.68 -13.04 -7.24
C GLN A 228 -6.75 -12.49 -6.16
N VAL A 229 -6.83 -11.19 -5.87
CA VAL A 229 -6.12 -10.56 -4.74
C VAL A 229 -6.52 -11.22 -3.42
N LEU A 230 -7.81 -11.49 -3.19
CA LEU A 230 -8.26 -12.20 -1.99
C LEU A 230 -7.63 -13.60 -1.86
N ALA A 231 -7.59 -14.36 -2.96
CA ALA A 231 -6.98 -15.68 -2.98
C ALA A 231 -5.48 -15.64 -2.66
N LEU A 232 -4.75 -14.65 -3.21
CA LEU A 232 -3.33 -14.43 -2.91
C LEU A 232 -3.12 -14.03 -1.45
N LEU A 233 -3.94 -13.13 -0.91
CA LEU A 233 -3.87 -12.73 0.49
C LEU A 233 -4.02 -13.95 1.42
N ASN A 234 -5.09 -14.72 1.24
CA ASN A 234 -5.35 -15.94 2.02
C ASN A 234 -4.18 -16.94 1.95
N LYS A 235 -3.56 -17.09 0.77
CA LYS A 235 -2.37 -17.94 0.60
C LYS A 235 -1.19 -17.45 1.44
N PHE A 236 -0.95 -16.14 1.51
CA PHE A 236 0.22 -15.59 2.20
C PHE A 236 0.02 -15.43 3.71
N ILE A 237 -1.21 -15.25 4.19
CA ILE A 237 -1.48 -15.18 5.64
C ILE A 237 -1.72 -16.56 6.28
N MET A 238 -1.82 -17.61 5.47
CA MET A 238 -2.12 -18.96 5.92
C MET A 238 -1.22 -19.41 7.07
N GLY A 239 -1.84 -19.78 8.20
CA GLY A 239 -1.18 -20.20 9.44
C GLY A 239 -1.06 -19.09 10.48
N CYS A 240 -1.46 -17.86 10.17
CA CYS A 240 -1.58 -16.77 11.13
C CYS A 240 -3.05 -16.58 11.54
N SER A 241 -3.43 -17.13 12.70
CA SER A 241 -4.82 -17.13 13.17
C SER A 241 -5.42 -15.71 13.30
N GLU A 242 -4.63 -14.72 13.72
CA GLU A 242 -5.11 -13.33 13.85
C GLU A 242 -5.44 -12.72 12.49
N ALA A 243 -4.54 -12.81 11.52
CA ALA A 243 -4.77 -12.29 10.18
C ALA A 243 -5.94 -13.01 9.50
N GLU A 244 -6.05 -14.33 9.68
CA GLU A 244 -7.17 -15.12 9.17
C GLU A 244 -8.51 -14.68 9.79
N MET A 245 -8.55 -14.44 11.10
CA MET A 245 -9.75 -13.95 11.78
C MET A 245 -10.19 -12.57 11.28
N VAL A 246 -9.24 -11.66 11.02
CA VAL A 246 -9.53 -10.32 10.46
C VAL A 246 -10.20 -10.43 9.09
N ILE A 247 -9.70 -11.30 8.20
CA ILE A 247 -10.34 -11.52 6.89
C ILE A 247 -11.69 -12.23 7.06
N GLN A 248 -11.78 -13.26 7.91
CA GLN A 248 -13.03 -14.00 8.13
C GLN A 248 -14.15 -13.10 8.66
N ALA A 249 -13.82 -12.11 9.50
CA ALA A 249 -14.79 -11.16 10.05
C ALA A 249 -15.51 -10.33 8.97
N LEU A 250 -14.90 -10.13 7.79
CA LEU A 250 -15.52 -9.44 6.67
C LEU A 250 -16.65 -10.26 6.01
N ASN A 251 -16.71 -11.57 6.26
CA ASN A 251 -17.69 -12.49 5.66
C ASN A 251 -17.79 -12.37 4.12
N THR A 252 -16.66 -12.10 3.46
CA THR A 252 -16.57 -11.94 2.00
C THR A 252 -15.78 -13.07 1.36
N THR A 253 -16.22 -13.51 0.18
CA THR A 253 -15.54 -14.53 -0.63
C THR A 253 -14.94 -13.95 -1.92
N THR A 254 -15.12 -12.65 -2.16
CA THR A 254 -14.75 -12.00 -3.43
C THR A 254 -14.03 -10.67 -3.27
N ASP A 255 -14.01 -10.07 -2.07
CA ASP A 255 -13.48 -8.73 -1.87
C ASP A 255 -12.05 -8.71 -1.29
N GLY A 256 -11.05 -8.81 -2.17
CA GLY A 256 -9.64 -8.72 -1.81
C GLY A 256 -9.17 -7.33 -1.38
N ARG A 257 -9.77 -6.27 -1.93
CA ARG A 257 -9.50 -4.88 -1.55
C ARG A 257 -9.92 -4.65 -0.11
N ALA A 258 -11.16 -5.00 0.25
CA ALA A 258 -11.63 -4.87 1.63
C ALA A 258 -10.76 -5.69 2.59
N ALA A 259 -10.40 -6.92 2.22
CA ALA A 259 -9.51 -7.77 3.01
C ALA A 259 -8.13 -7.12 3.23
N PHE A 260 -7.52 -6.56 2.17
CA PHE A 260 -6.25 -5.86 2.28
C PHE A 260 -6.33 -4.66 3.22
N PHE A 261 -7.37 -3.82 3.09
CA PHE A 261 -7.52 -2.64 3.94
C PHE A 261 -7.87 -3.01 5.39
N ALA A 262 -8.62 -4.09 5.63
CA ALA A 262 -8.87 -4.59 6.97
C ALA A 262 -7.56 -5.05 7.64
N LEU A 263 -6.71 -5.80 6.93
CA LEU A 263 -5.38 -6.17 7.43
C LEU A 263 -4.49 -4.94 7.64
N LYS A 264 -4.50 -3.99 6.71
CA LYS A 264 -3.75 -2.73 6.85
C LYS A 264 -4.22 -1.93 8.06
N ALA A 265 -5.52 -1.78 8.27
CA ALA A 265 -6.06 -1.09 9.43
C ALA A 265 -5.75 -1.84 10.73
N PHE A 266 -5.77 -3.17 10.71
CA PHE A 266 -5.38 -3.98 11.84
C PHE A 266 -3.88 -3.80 12.15
N TYR A 267 -2.96 -3.91 11.20
CA TYR A 267 -1.51 -3.87 11.51
C TYR A 267 -0.86 -2.47 11.45
N GLU A 268 -1.52 -1.45 10.90
CA GLU A 268 -1.03 -0.05 10.88
C GLU A 268 -1.87 0.89 11.75
N GLY A 269 -3.09 0.49 12.11
CA GLY A 269 -3.97 1.17 13.06
C GLY A 269 -3.90 0.53 14.44
N GLU A 270 -4.88 -0.32 14.77
CA GLU A 270 -5.10 -0.87 16.13
C GLU A 270 -4.07 -1.91 16.62
N GLY A 271 -3.39 -2.60 15.72
CA GLY A 271 -2.55 -3.77 16.00
C GLY A 271 -1.09 -3.46 16.31
N ILE A 272 -0.58 -2.27 15.95
CA ILE A 272 0.65 -1.75 16.56
C ILE A 272 0.40 -1.59 18.06
N PHE A 273 -0.75 -1.03 18.42
CA PHE A 273 -1.13 -0.81 19.82
C PHE A 273 -1.44 -2.12 20.54
N ALA A 274 -2.17 -3.06 19.93
CA ALA A 274 -2.45 -4.36 20.55
C ALA A 274 -1.16 -5.19 20.77
N HIS A 275 -0.22 -5.17 19.82
CA HIS A 275 1.05 -5.85 19.97
C HIS A 275 1.93 -5.21 21.05
N ASP A 276 2.03 -3.86 21.07
CA ASP A 276 2.81 -3.13 22.07
C ASP A 276 2.20 -3.27 23.47
N VAL A 277 0.86 -3.30 23.58
CA VAL A 277 0.13 -3.61 24.82
C VAL A 277 0.39 -5.04 25.25
N MET A 278 0.23 -6.05 24.38
CA MET A 278 0.50 -7.45 24.73
C MET A 278 1.96 -7.67 25.14
N ALA A 279 2.91 -7.02 24.46
CA ALA A 279 4.33 -7.07 24.82
C ALA A 279 4.57 -6.41 26.19
N ALA A 280 3.96 -5.25 26.44
CA ALA A 280 4.01 -4.57 27.72
C ALA A 280 3.36 -5.41 28.84
N GLU A 281 2.21 -6.04 28.61
CA GLU A 281 1.54 -6.97 29.53
C GLU A 281 2.40 -8.18 29.85
N ASN A 282 3.08 -8.76 28.85
CA ASN A 282 3.98 -9.90 29.06
C ASN A 282 5.21 -9.50 29.89
N ILE A 283 5.83 -8.34 29.58
CA ILE A 283 6.87 -7.75 30.44
C ILE A 283 6.30 -7.52 31.83
N ILE A 284 5.05 -7.09 31.93
CA ILE A 284 4.38 -6.84 33.19
C ILE A 284 4.08 -8.14 33.98
N ALA A 285 3.87 -9.26 33.31
CA ALA A 285 3.64 -10.54 33.97
C ALA A 285 4.96 -11.22 34.42
N THR A 286 6.01 -11.10 33.61
CA THR A 286 7.23 -11.93 33.73
C THR A 286 8.40 -11.23 34.40
N LEU A 287 8.50 -9.90 34.34
CA LEU A 287 9.64 -9.17 34.89
C LEU A 287 9.60 -9.15 36.43
N PHE A 288 10.67 -9.63 37.07
CA PHE A 288 10.85 -9.56 38.52
C PHE A 288 12.28 -9.13 38.91
N TYR A 289 12.42 -8.54 40.09
CA TYR A 289 13.70 -8.19 40.70
C TYR A 289 13.99 -9.12 41.89
N ALA A 290 15.07 -9.89 41.80
CA ALA A 290 15.54 -10.81 42.85
C ALA A 290 16.90 -10.41 43.45
N GLY A 291 17.41 -9.22 43.12
CA GLY A 291 18.74 -8.73 43.52
C GLY A 291 19.63 -8.35 42.33
N GLU A 292 20.85 -7.88 42.62
CA GLU A 292 21.83 -7.45 41.62
C GLU A 292 22.49 -8.64 40.91
N LYS A 293 22.10 -8.94 39.67
CA LYS A 293 22.69 -9.97 38.81
C LYS A 293 23.17 -9.37 37.50
N ARG A 294 24.35 -8.74 37.52
CA ARG A 294 24.96 -8.17 36.31
C ARG A 294 25.53 -9.28 35.40
N PRO A 295 25.41 -9.18 34.07
CA PRO A 295 24.76 -8.12 33.27
C PRO A 295 23.25 -8.38 33.01
N ALA A 296 22.73 -9.53 33.42
CA ALA A 296 21.38 -9.99 33.08
C ALA A 296 20.27 -9.06 33.59
N MET A 297 20.25 -8.78 34.90
CA MET A 297 19.24 -7.95 35.57
C MET A 297 19.82 -7.23 36.79
N TYR A 298 19.77 -5.90 36.79
CA TYR A 298 20.17 -5.01 37.90
C TYR A 298 19.14 -3.90 38.03
N TRP A 299 19.10 -3.21 39.17
CA TRP A 299 17.98 -2.31 39.51
C TRP A 299 17.68 -1.27 38.43
N GLN A 300 18.68 -0.57 37.92
CA GLN A 300 18.49 0.45 36.88
C GLN A 300 17.87 -0.13 35.60
N LYS A 301 18.30 -1.33 35.19
CA LYS A 301 17.73 -2.03 34.02
C LYS A 301 16.30 -2.50 34.29
N PHE A 302 16.04 -3.06 35.48
CA PHE A 302 14.69 -3.45 35.91
C PHE A 302 13.74 -2.26 35.87
N GLU A 303 14.15 -1.15 36.46
CA GLU A 303 13.38 0.09 36.52
C GLU A 303 13.09 0.65 35.12
N GLN A 304 14.08 0.69 34.25
CA GLN A 304 13.91 1.16 32.87
C GLN A 304 12.90 0.30 32.09
N ILE A 305 13.02 -1.03 32.16
CA ILE A 305 12.11 -1.94 31.44
C ILE A 305 10.68 -1.81 31.97
N LEU A 306 10.50 -1.73 33.30
CA LEU A 306 9.19 -1.62 33.92
C LEU A 306 8.52 -0.26 33.65
N ASN A 307 9.27 0.85 33.71
CA ASN A 307 8.75 2.17 33.41
C ASN A 307 8.33 2.29 31.94
N ASN A 308 9.11 1.74 31.02
CA ASN A 308 8.76 1.74 29.60
C ASN A 308 7.46 0.96 29.35
N ALA A 309 7.32 -0.24 29.91
CA ALA A 309 6.09 -1.03 29.78
C ALA A 309 4.86 -0.30 30.39
N ASN A 310 5.02 0.33 31.55
CA ASN A 310 3.96 1.11 32.18
C ASN A 310 3.59 2.38 31.38
N ALA A 311 4.55 2.99 30.70
CA ALA A 311 4.31 4.15 29.82
C ALA A 311 3.52 3.75 28.58
N THR A 312 3.87 2.62 27.95
CA THR A 312 3.09 2.02 26.85
C THR A 312 1.65 1.76 27.28
N MET A 313 1.42 1.09 28.43
CA MET A 313 0.05 0.87 28.95
C MET A 313 -0.70 2.18 29.23
N HIS A 314 -0.03 3.20 29.76
CA HIS A 314 -0.68 4.47 30.11
C HIS A 314 -1.02 5.33 28.88
N HIS A 315 -0.21 5.27 27.82
CA HIS A 315 -0.49 5.97 26.57
C HIS A 315 -1.76 5.41 25.90
N GLU A 316 -1.94 4.09 25.91
CA GLU A 316 -3.03 3.41 25.20
C GLU A 316 -4.37 3.40 25.98
N TYR A 317 -4.34 3.28 27.30
CA TYR A 317 -5.56 3.10 28.11
C TYR A 317 -6.20 4.40 28.67
N GLY A 318 -5.88 5.57 28.10
CA GLY A 318 -6.65 6.81 28.30
C GLY A 318 -7.21 7.04 29.72
N ARG A 319 -6.38 7.57 30.62
CA ARG A 319 -6.70 8.16 31.94
C ARG A 319 -7.43 7.33 33.03
N VAL A 320 -7.98 6.12 32.80
CA VAL A 320 -8.76 5.43 33.86
C VAL A 320 -8.30 4.00 34.20
N MET A 321 -7.70 3.22 33.28
CA MET A 321 -7.45 1.79 33.56
C MET A 321 -6.11 1.46 34.20
N TYR A 322 -5.11 2.36 34.20
CA TYR A 322 -3.79 2.08 34.78
C TYR A 322 -3.41 3.08 35.89
N THR A 323 -4.20 3.04 36.96
CA THR A 323 -4.04 3.90 38.14
C THR A 323 -2.73 3.63 38.88
N ASP A 324 -2.25 4.62 39.64
CA ASP A 324 -1.07 4.46 40.50
C ASP A 324 -1.18 3.28 41.47
N VAL A 325 -2.40 2.96 41.91
CA VAL A 325 -2.69 1.80 42.77
C VAL A 325 -2.35 0.48 42.06
N MET A 326 -2.69 0.35 40.77
CA MET A 326 -2.39 -0.86 39.99
C MET A 326 -0.89 -0.99 39.71
N LYS A 327 -0.23 0.12 39.37
CA LYS A 327 1.24 0.18 39.23
C LYS A 327 1.95 -0.25 40.51
N LEU A 328 1.47 0.21 41.67
CA LEU A 328 2.00 -0.14 42.98
C LEU A 328 1.82 -1.63 43.30
N ARG A 329 0.61 -2.18 43.12
CA ARG A 329 0.37 -3.62 43.31
C ARG A 329 1.25 -4.47 42.40
N SER A 330 1.38 -4.07 41.13
CA SER A 330 2.26 -4.76 40.19
C SER A 330 3.73 -4.68 40.61
N LEU A 331 4.21 -3.51 41.04
CA LEU A 331 5.58 -3.34 41.57
C LEU A 331 5.85 -4.25 42.77
N GLN A 332 4.92 -4.29 43.73
CA GLN A 332 5.02 -5.13 44.94
C GLN A 332 5.15 -6.62 44.61
N GLN A 333 4.37 -7.12 43.66
CA GLN A 333 4.41 -8.54 43.27
C GLN A 333 5.74 -8.97 42.65
N ARG A 334 6.47 -8.03 42.04
CA ARG A 334 7.70 -8.31 41.28
C ARG A 334 8.97 -8.24 42.08
N ILE A 335 8.91 -7.58 43.23
CA ILE A 335 10.05 -7.51 44.13
C ILE A 335 10.08 -8.81 44.94
N LYS A 336 11.03 -9.66 44.55
CA LYS A 336 11.31 -10.98 45.14
C LYS A 336 12.62 -11.00 45.94
N ALA A 337 13.31 -9.88 46.05
CA ALA A 337 14.57 -9.79 46.78
C ALA A 337 14.32 -9.76 48.30
N ASP A 338 14.86 -10.74 49.03
CA ASP A 338 14.61 -10.91 50.47
C ASP A 338 15.00 -9.68 51.32
N PHE A 339 16.07 -9.00 50.92
CA PHE A 339 16.56 -7.81 51.64
C PHE A 339 15.66 -6.58 51.48
N LEU A 340 14.71 -6.61 50.54
CA LEU A 340 13.72 -5.55 50.36
C LEU A 340 12.42 -5.84 51.12
N SER A 341 12.31 -6.98 51.82
CA SER A 341 11.11 -7.40 52.56
C SER A 341 10.57 -6.35 53.54
N GLN A 342 11.43 -5.71 54.33
CA GLN A 342 11.02 -4.64 55.25
C GLN A 342 10.48 -3.41 54.52
N THR A 343 11.13 -3.03 53.40
CA THR A 343 10.69 -1.89 52.58
C THR A 343 9.36 -2.21 51.89
N LYS A 344 9.18 -3.47 51.47
CA LYS A 344 7.96 -4.03 50.91
C LYS A 344 6.78 -3.89 51.88
N ALA A 345 6.96 -4.39 53.10
CA ALA A 345 5.94 -4.29 54.16
C ALA A 345 5.59 -2.83 54.50
N ALA A 346 6.59 -1.94 54.54
CA ALA A 346 6.35 -0.51 54.80
C ALA A 346 5.52 0.16 53.69
N ILE A 347 5.78 -0.15 52.42
CA ILE A 347 5.00 0.39 51.30
C ILE A 347 3.58 -0.21 51.30
N GLU A 348 3.45 -1.51 51.57
CA GLU A 348 2.16 -2.20 51.67
C GLU A 348 1.28 -1.60 52.78
N ALA A 349 1.85 -1.29 53.96
CA ALA A 349 1.14 -0.59 55.02
C ALA A 349 0.61 0.79 54.57
N ASN A 350 1.42 1.55 53.82
CA ASN A 350 1.01 2.85 53.28
C ASN A 350 -0.02 2.74 52.15
N MET A 351 -0.07 1.62 51.43
CA MET A 351 -1.10 1.34 50.43
C MET A 351 -2.48 1.08 51.07
N HIS A 352 -2.52 0.64 52.33
CA HIS A 352 -3.75 0.38 53.07
C HIS A 352 -4.21 1.55 53.95
N ALA A 353 -3.44 2.64 54.02
CA ALA A 353 -3.82 3.85 54.73
C ALA A 353 -4.96 4.60 54.00
N ILE A 354 -5.87 5.23 54.75
CA ILE A 354 -6.96 6.06 54.21
C ILE A 354 -6.75 7.51 54.69
N PRO A 355 -6.50 8.48 53.80
CA PRO A 355 -6.34 8.35 52.34
C PRO A 355 -5.00 7.72 51.95
N MET A 356 -4.97 7.03 50.81
CA MET A 356 -3.74 6.43 50.26
C MET A 356 -2.80 7.54 49.80
N THR A 357 -1.69 7.74 50.51
CA THR A 357 -0.70 8.79 50.23
C THR A 357 0.47 8.33 49.38
N MET A 358 0.65 7.01 49.24
CA MET A 358 1.78 6.40 48.52
C MET A 358 1.56 6.41 47.00
N THR A 359 2.51 6.96 46.25
CA THR A 359 2.53 6.91 44.78
C THR A 359 3.56 5.91 44.24
N TYR A 360 3.39 5.50 42.98
CA TYR A 360 4.34 4.60 42.31
C TYR A 360 5.78 5.15 42.33
N ASP A 361 5.96 6.44 42.03
CA ASP A 361 7.28 7.06 42.01
C ASP A 361 7.91 7.14 43.41
N GLN A 362 7.11 7.34 44.46
CA GLN A 362 7.60 7.32 45.83
C GLN A 362 8.11 5.92 46.21
N ALA A 363 7.32 4.88 45.92
CA ALA A 363 7.73 3.49 46.15
C ALA A 363 9.01 3.13 45.36
N MET A 364 9.09 3.53 44.09
CA MET A 364 10.28 3.27 43.26
C MET A 364 11.53 3.94 43.83
N ARG A 365 11.41 5.18 44.32
CA ARG A 365 12.51 5.89 45.00
C ARG A 365 12.94 5.19 46.29
N MET A 366 12.00 4.72 47.11
CA MET A 366 12.30 3.99 48.35
C MET A 366 13.09 2.72 48.08
N TYR A 367 12.66 1.92 47.09
CA TYR A 367 13.40 0.73 46.71
C TYR A 367 14.78 1.06 46.13
N ARG A 368 14.87 2.05 45.23
CA ARG A 368 16.15 2.49 44.67
C ARG A 368 17.14 2.89 45.77
N SER A 369 16.68 3.63 46.78
CA SER A 369 17.52 4.03 47.93
C SER A 369 18.02 2.82 48.70
N LYS A 370 17.16 1.83 48.96
CA LYS A 370 17.53 0.62 49.72
C LYS A 370 18.44 -0.32 48.93
N VAL A 371 18.25 -0.40 47.61
CA VAL A 371 19.18 -1.10 46.74
C VAL A 371 20.54 -0.40 46.72
N ALA A 372 20.57 0.93 46.61
CA ALA A 372 21.81 1.71 46.64
C ALA A 372 22.55 1.61 47.99
N GLU A 373 21.83 1.50 49.10
CA GLU A 373 22.41 1.26 50.43
C GLU A 373 23.13 -0.09 50.50
N LYS A 374 22.51 -1.15 49.97
CA LYS A 374 23.08 -2.51 49.99
C LYS A 374 24.15 -2.71 48.93
N PHE A 375 23.94 -2.13 47.76
CA PHE A 375 24.82 -2.21 46.61
C PHE A 375 25.20 -0.79 46.19
N PRO A 376 26.12 -0.14 46.93
CA PRO A 376 26.58 1.18 46.56
C PRO A 376 27.07 1.14 45.11
N PRO A 377 26.72 2.14 44.28
CA PRO A 377 27.28 2.24 42.95
C PRO A 377 28.78 2.14 43.09
N ALA A 378 29.39 1.20 42.36
CA ALA A 378 30.83 0.97 42.37
C ALA A 378 31.51 2.34 42.43
N SER A 379 32.13 2.62 43.57
CA SER A 379 32.60 3.94 43.89
C SER A 379 33.50 4.43 42.76
N ALA A 380 33.53 5.73 42.56
CA ALA A 380 34.57 6.40 41.80
C ALA A 380 36.01 5.98 42.25
N ALA A 381 36.18 5.20 43.32
CA ALA A 381 37.43 4.59 43.75
C ALA A 381 37.97 3.48 42.80
N ALA A 382 37.13 2.83 41.99
CA ALA A 382 37.64 1.86 40.99
C ALA A 382 38.31 2.55 39.79
N VAL A 383 38.03 3.84 39.56
CA VAL A 383 38.69 4.66 38.53
C VAL A 383 40.05 5.18 39.02
N ALA A 384 40.26 5.28 40.34
CA ALA A 384 41.52 5.75 40.93
C ALA A 384 42.64 4.70 40.88
N TRP A 385 42.33 3.41 41.08
CA TRP A 385 43.32 2.34 40.96
C TRP A 385 43.76 2.05 39.51
N GLY A 386 42.89 2.33 38.52
CA GLY A 386 43.22 2.22 37.10
C GLY A 386 44.04 3.39 36.54
N ARG A 387 44.00 4.57 37.18
CA ARG A 387 44.83 5.73 36.79
C ARG A 387 46.20 5.72 37.45
N HIS A 388 46.32 5.29 38.70
CA HIS A 388 47.62 5.32 39.39
C HIS A 388 48.62 4.29 38.84
N VAL A 389 48.15 3.13 38.35
CA VAL A 389 49.01 2.12 37.68
C VAL A 389 49.47 2.58 36.29
N ARG A 390 48.74 3.49 35.62
CA ARG A 390 49.16 4.05 34.32
C ARG A 390 50.11 5.24 34.42
N GLU A 391 50.20 5.89 35.58
CA GLU A 391 51.13 7.00 35.81
C GLU A 391 52.51 6.53 36.30
N GLN A 392 52.59 5.47 37.11
CA GLN A 392 53.89 4.88 37.49
C GLN A 392 54.58 4.11 36.35
N ASN A 393 53.84 3.69 35.31
CA ASN A 393 54.39 2.94 34.17
C ASN A 393 54.73 3.82 32.94
N ARG A 394 54.52 5.15 33.04
CA ARG A 394 54.95 6.13 32.02
C ARG A 394 56.30 6.77 32.31
N ASN A 395 56.80 6.69 33.55
CA ASN A 395 58.08 7.29 33.95
C ASN A 395 59.29 6.34 33.88
N THR A 396 59.12 5.11 33.39
CA THR A 396 60.20 4.09 33.31
C THR A 396 60.51 3.62 31.88
N ARG A 397 60.05 4.31 30.85
CA ARG A 397 60.49 4.08 29.46
C ARG A 397 60.95 5.37 28.80
N GLY A 398 61.97 5.96 29.40
CA GLY A 398 62.95 6.74 28.67
C GLY A 398 64.12 5.84 28.25
N CYS A 399 64.62 6.09 27.05
CA CYS A 399 65.89 5.64 26.49
C CYS A 399 65.93 4.32 25.69
N CYS A 400 66.46 4.47 24.46
CA CYS A 400 67.01 3.50 23.51
C CYS A 400 66.17 3.35 22.22
N THR A 401 66.30 4.26 21.25
CA THR A 401 67.32 4.32 20.16
C THR A 401 67.16 3.25 19.07
N THR A 402 66.93 3.79 17.86
CA THR A 402 67.42 3.36 16.53
C THR A 402 66.89 2.09 15.86
N ASN A 403 66.48 2.36 14.61
CA ASN A 403 66.90 1.71 13.36
C ASN A 403 65.91 0.78 12.63
N GLN A 404 65.69 1.20 11.37
CA GLN A 404 65.65 0.39 10.14
C GLN A 404 64.43 -0.54 9.99
N CYS A 405 63.85 -0.77 8.82
CA CYS A 405 64.00 -0.31 7.45
C CYS A 405 62.76 -0.85 6.70
N ASN A 406 62.48 -0.26 5.54
CA ASN A 406 61.53 -0.75 4.53
C ASN A 406 61.59 -2.26 4.27
N CYS A 407 60.41 -2.87 4.07
CA CYS A 407 59.96 -3.46 2.80
C CYS A 407 58.46 -3.74 2.89
#